data_AF-A0A7L4N496-F1
#
_entry.id   AF-A0A7L4N496-F1
#
_cell.length_a   1.000
_cell.length_b   1.000
_cell.length_c   1.000
_cell.angle_alpha   90.00
_cell.angle_beta   90.00
_cell.angle_gamma   90.00
#
_symmetry.space_group_name_H-M   'P 1'
#
loop_
_entity.id
_entity.type
_entity.pdbx_description
1 polymer ?
#
loop_
_entity_poly.entity_id
_entity_poly.type
_entity_poly.pdbx_seq_one_letter_code
_entity_poly.pdbx_strand_id
1 'polypeptide(L)'
;PVPRLKPLRYLYQKELVLYAHFRGLAYLSTECHLAPRAFRAHPRDLLKDLEATRSNSVAALGHSGRVLALPGGPGGLGGGLGRC
;
A
#
# COMPACT_ATOMS: atom_id res chain seq x y z
N PRO A 1 7.45 15.44 -17.49
CA PRO A 1 7.08 14.23 -16.71
C PRO A 1 5.81 14.53 -15.91
N VAL A 2 4.78 13.69 -15.98
CA VAL A 2 3.52 13.91 -15.25
C VAL A 2 3.69 13.49 -13.78
N PRO A 3 3.36 14.34 -12.79
CA PRO A 3 3.45 13.97 -11.39
C PRO A 3 2.49 12.82 -11.06
N ARG A 4 2.99 11.79 -10.37
CA ARG A 4 2.18 10.63 -9.97
C ARG A 4 1.65 10.81 -8.56
N LEU A 5 0.33 10.87 -8.41
CA LEU A 5 -0.34 10.85 -7.11
C LEU A 5 -0.74 9.42 -6.72
N LYS A 6 -0.67 9.11 -5.42
CA LYS A 6 -1.25 7.89 -4.84
C LYS A 6 -2.29 8.31 -3.78
N PRO A 7 -3.52 8.67 -4.18
CA PRO A 7 -4.52 9.22 -3.27
C PRO A 7 -4.93 8.24 -2.15
N LEU A 8 -4.98 6.94 -2.46
CA LEU A 8 -5.39 5.89 -1.51
C LEU A 8 -4.22 5.26 -0.76
N ARG A 9 -3.08 5.94 -0.64
CA ARG A 9 -1.85 5.39 -0.05
C ARG A 9 -2.00 4.98 1.42
N TYR A 10 -2.85 5.67 2.16
CA TYR A 10 -3.01 5.50 3.61
C TYR A 10 -4.22 4.64 4.01
N LEU A 11 -4.95 4.12 3.03
CA LEU A 11 -6.10 3.24 3.26
C LEU A 11 -5.67 1.78 3.16
N TYR A 12 -6.30 0.93 3.97
CA TYR A 12 -6.06 -0.51 3.90
C TYR A 12 -6.84 -1.13 2.74
N GLN A 13 -6.31 -2.24 2.20
CA GLN A 13 -7.00 -2.99 1.14
C GLN A 13 -8.40 -3.44 1.58
N LYS A 14 -8.54 -3.91 2.83
CA LYS A 14 -9.83 -4.33 3.41
C LYS A 14 -10.87 -3.20 3.42
N GLU A 15 -10.45 -1.96 3.67
CA GLU A 15 -11.35 -0.80 3.69
C GLU A 15 -11.80 -0.43 2.27
N LEU A 16 -10.90 -0.48 1.29
CA LEU A 16 -11.23 -0.21 -0.11
C LEU A 16 -12.21 -1.23 -0.68
N VAL A 17 -11.99 -2.53 -0.38
CA VAL A 17 -12.89 -3.61 -0.81
C VAL A 17 -14.26 -3.46 -0.14
N LEU A 18 -14.29 -3.16 1.16
CA LEU A 18 -15.53 -2.92 1.90
C LEU A 18 -16.32 -1.73 1.34
N TYR A 19 -15.62 -0.63 1.03
CA TYR A 19 -16.22 0.55 0.41
C TYR A 19 -16.82 0.24 -0.97
N ALA A 20 -16.09 -0.48 -1.82
CA ALA A 20 -16.56 -0.88 -3.13
C ALA A 20 -17.81 -1.76 -3.05
N HIS A 21 -17.84 -2.70 -2.08
CA HIS A 21 -18.98 -3.56 -1.83
C HIS A 21 -20.23 -2.74 -1.42
N PHE A 22 -20.14 -1.84 -0.44
CA PHE A 22 -21.28 -1.03 0.00
C PHE A 22 -21.76 -0.02 -1.04
N ARG A 23 -20.87 0.44 -1.92
CA ARG A 23 -21.20 1.35 -3.03
C ARG A 23 -21.69 0.63 -4.29
N GLY A 24 -21.66 -0.71 -4.32
CA GLY A 24 -22.02 -1.49 -5.51
C GLY A 24 -21.13 -1.19 -6.72
N LEU A 25 -19.84 -0.88 -6.50
CA LEU A 25 -18.91 -0.62 -7.58
C LEU A 25 -18.50 -1.96 -8.23
N ALA A 26 -18.42 -2.00 -9.55
CA ALA A 26 -17.86 -3.15 -10.25
C ALA A 26 -16.35 -3.25 -9.97
N TYR A 27 -15.90 -4.34 -9.37
CA TYR A 27 -14.48 -4.64 -9.15
C TYR A 27 -14.18 -6.11 -9.47
N LEU A 28 -12.93 -6.38 -9.89
CA LEU A 28 -12.46 -7.73 -10.18
C LEU A 28 -11.76 -8.31 -8.95
N SER A 29 -12.25 -9.45 -8.46
CA SER A 29 -11.65 -10.20 -7.35
C SER A 29 -10.77 -11.37 -7.79
N THR A 30 -10.78 -11.71 -9.08
CA THR A 30 -9.96 -12.80 -9.61
C THR A 30 -8.50 -12.35 -9.72
N GLU A 31 -7.63 -13.03 -9.00
CA GLU A 31 -6.19 -12.86 -9.14
C GLU A 31 -5.72 -13.43 -10.50
N CYS A 32 -4.62 -12.89 -11.02
CA CYS A 32 -3.97 -13.44 -12.21
C CYS A 32 -3.40 -14.84 -11.94
N HIS A 33 -3.46 -15.76 -12.90
CA HIS A 33 -2.92 -17.13 -12.79
C HIS A 33 -1.43 -17.18 -12.43
N LEU A 34 -0.65 -16.16 -12.79
CA LEU A 34 0.78 -16.06 -12.48
C LEU A 34 1.06 -15.41 -11.12
N ALA A 35 0.07 -14.74 -10.50
CA ALA A 35 0.23 -14.04 -9.22
C ALA A 35 0.71 -14.95 -8.07
N PRO A 36 0.25 -16.22 -7.94
CA PRO A 36 0.72 -17.11 -6.87
C PRO A 36 2.21 -17.44 -6.95
N ARG A 37 2.80 -17.40 -8.16
CA ARG A 37 4.22 -17.69 -8.39
C ARG A 37 5.13 -16.47 -8.17
N ALA A 38 4.55 -15.31 -7.87
CA ALA A 38 5.30 -14.08 -7.69
C ALA A 38 5.84 -13.97 -6.26
N PHE A 39 7.11 -13.57 -6.12
CA PHE A 39 7.74 -13.31 -4.81
C PHE A 39 6.95 -12.31 -3.95
N ARG A 40 6.18 -11.40 -4.56
CA ARG A 40 5.35 -10.41 -3.84
C ARG A 40 4.29 -11.04 -2.93
N ALA A 41 3.95 -12.32 -3.06
CA ALA A 41 3.08 -13.01 -2.13
C ALA A 41 3.69 -13.09 -0.71
N HIS A 42 4.99 -13.41 -0.60
CA HIS A 42 5.61 -13.66 0.71
C HIS A 42 5.63 -12.41 1.60
N PRO A 43 5.99 -11.20 1.10
CA PRO A 43 5.86 -9.98 1.89
C PRO A 43 4.40 -9.64 2.25
N ARG A 44 3.41 -9.98 1.41
CA ARG A 44 2.00 -9.74 1.75
C ARG A 44 1.57 -10.61 2.92
N ASP A 45 1.98 -11.87 2.93
CA ASP A 45 1.63 -12.80 4.02
C ASP A 45 2.31 -12.38 5.32
N LEU A 46 3.59 -12.00 5.28
CA LEU A 46 4.27 -11.39 6.43
C LEU A 46 3.53 -10.15 6.95
N LEU A 47 3.07 -9.25 6.08
CA LEU A 47 2.34 -8.06 6.50
C LEU A 47 1.00 -8.41 7.16
N LYS A 48 0.31 -9.48 6.71
CA LYS A 48 -0.91 -9.97 7.35
C LYS A 48 -0.64 -10.55 8.74
N ASP A 49 0.44 -11.31 8.90
CA ASP A 49 0.84 -11.86 10.20
C ASP A 49 1.19 -10.74 11.20
N LEU A 50 1.86 -9.69 10.71
CA LEU A 50 2.15 -8.49 11.50
C LEU A 50 0.89 -7.68 11.84
N GLU A 51 -0.09 -7.60 10.93
CA GLU A 51 -1.40 -6.98 11.22
C GLU A 51 -2.17 -7.76 12.28
N ALA A 52 -2.09 -9.10 12.28
CA ALA A 52 -2.75 -9.95 13.26
C ALA A 52 -2.20 -9.74 14.69
N THR A 53 -0.89 -9.48 14.81
CA THR A 53 -0.25 -9.16 16.09
C THR A 53 -0.53 -7.72 16.52
N ARG A 54 -0.44 -6.77 15.58
CA ARG A 54 -0.63 -5.34 15.82
C ARG A 54 -1.28 -4.70 14.60
N SER A 55 -2.50 -4.20 14.79
CA SER A 55 -3.34 -3.70 13.70
C SER A 55 -2.75 -2.52 12.90
N ASN A 56 -1.90 -1.70 13.52
CA ASN A 56 -1.29 -0.52 12.87
C ASN A 56 0.08 -0.80 12.23
N SER A 57 0.53 -2.05 12.17
CA SER A 57 1.86 -2.44 11.67
C SER A 57 2.17 -1.90 10.28
N VAL A 58 1.23 -2.02 9.33
CA VAL A 58 1.44 -1.56 7.94
C VAL A 58 1.58 -0.05 7.85
N ALA A 59 0.75 0.70 8.58
CA ALA A 59 0.85 2.16 8.63
C ALA A 59 2.17 2.61 9.27
N ALA A 60 2.59 1.96 10.36
CA ALA A 60 3.85 2.25 11.03
C ALA A 60 5.07 1.98 10.14
N LEU A 61 5.09 0.83 9.44
CA LEU A 61 6.13 0.49 8.46
C LEU A 61 6.14 1.48 7.27
N GLY A 62 4.96 1.89 6.81
CA GLY A 62 4.84 2.88 5.74
C GLY A 62 5.38 4.25 6.17
N HIS A 63 5.20 4.64 7.43
CA HIS A 63 5.75 5.87 8.00
C HIS A 63 7.27 5.77 8.16
N SER A 64 7.77 4.72 8.81
CA SER A 64 9.21 4.52 8.99
C SER A 64 9.96 4.47 7.66
N GLY A 65 9.41 3.78 6.66
CA GLY A 65 9.98 3.72 5.31
C GLY A 65 10.04 5.07 4.58
N ARG A 66 9.19 6.04 4.94
CA ARG A 66 9.32 7.43 4.43
C ARG A 66 10.38 8.22 5.19
N VAL A 67 10.42 8.07 6.51
CA VAL A 67 11.35 8.79 7.39
C VAL A 67 12.80 8.33 7.16
N LEU A 68 13.01 7.05 6.86
CA LEU A 68 14.34 6.46 6.63
C LEU A 68 15.06 6.95 5.35
N ALA A 69 14.38 7.73 4.49
CA ALA A 69 14.90 8.40 3.29
C ALA A 69 16.26 7.87 2.78
N LEU A 70 16.26 6.67 2.17
CA LEU A 70 17.48 6.11 1.58
C LEU A 70 17.93 7.01 0.41
N PRO A 71 19.20 7.46 0.38
CA PRO A 71 19.71 8.24 -0.74
C PRO A 71 19.69 7.37 -2.01
N GLY A 72 18.91 7.77 -3.02
CA GLY A 72 18.93 7.16 -4.37
C GLY A 72 17.72 6.33 -4.80
N GLY A 73 16.65 6.20 -3.99
CA GLY A 73 15.40 5.57 -4.45
C GLY A 73 14.57 6.51 -5.36
N PRO A 74 13.80 6.01 -6.35
CA PRO A 74 13.00 6.83 -7.29
C PRO A 74 11.76 7.50 -6.65
N GLY A 75 11.88 7.94 -5.40
CA GLY A 75 10.87 8.65 -4.63
C GLY A 75 11.47 9.58 -3.55
N GLY A 76 12.77 9.91 -3.62
CA GLY A 76 13.37 10.97 -2.83
C GLY A 76 12.84 12.33 -3.28
N LEU A 77 11.68 12.74 -2.76
CA LEU A 77 11.30 14.14 -2.78
C LEU A 77 12.09 14.83 -1.66
N GLY A 78 13.18 15.47 -2.06
CA GLY A 78 13.70 16.64 -1.37
C GLY A 78 12.58 17.67 -1.18
N GLY A 79 12.76 18.51 -0.16
CA GLY A 79 11.76 19.39 0.41
C GLY A 79 10.91 20.15 -0.62
N GLY A 80 9.63 20.24 -0.30
CA GLY A 80 8.65 20.95 -1.10
C GLY A 80 7.25 20.54 -0.69
N LEU A 81 6.72 21.26 0.30
CA LEU A 81 5.30 21.38 0.65
C LEU A 81 4.34 20.73 -0.35
N GLY A 82 3.86 19.55 0.01
CA GLY A 82 2.70 18.92 -0.59
C GLY A 82 1.80 18.44 0.54
N ARG A 83 1.09 19.38 1.15
CA ARG A 83 -0.10 19.08 1.95
C ARG A 83 -1.02 18.25 1.06
N CYS A 84 -1.27 17.02 1.45
CA CYS A 84 -2.66 16.61 1.63
C CYS A 84 -2.86 16.58 3.14
#